data_AF-A0A6A4LQU5-F1
#
_entry.id   AF-A0A6A4LQU5-F1
#
_cell.length_a   1.000
_cell.length_b   1.000
_cell.length_c   1.000
_cell.angle_alpha   90.00
_cell.angle_beta   90.00
_cell.angle_gamma   90.00
#
_symmetry.space_group_name_H-M   'P 1'
#
loop_
_entity.id
_entity.type
_entity.pdbx_description
1 polymer ?
#
loop_
_entity_poly.entity_id
_entity_poly.type
_entity_poly.pdbx_seq_one_letter_code
_entity_poly.pdbx_strand_id
1 'polypeptide(L)'
;METFLFTSESVNEGHPDKLCDQISDAVLDACLAQDPDSKVACETCTKTNMVMVFGEITTKANVDYEKIVRDTCRTIGFVSDDVGLDADNCKVLVNIEQQSPDIAQGVHGHLTKRPEEIGAGDQGHMFGYATDETPELMPLSHVLATKLGARLTEVRKNGTCPWLRPDGKTQVTVDNVIVENVAGQWPMAIPKLVKRDIPIMLLNELYIVCLMVNKIGRRSGRESMPLAE
;
A
#
# COMPACT_ATOMS: atom_id res chain seq x y z
N MET A 1 -2.27 34.31 -13.69
CA MET A 1 -2.54 32.87 -13.46
C MET A 1 -2.31 32.62 -11.99
N GLU A 2 -3.39 32.34 -11.27
CA GLU A 2 -3.31 31.93 -9.88
C GLU A 2 -2.72 30.53 -9.80
N THR A 3 -1.90 30.29 -8.79
CA THR A 3 -1.23 29.01 -8.56
C THR A 3 -1.54 28.49 -7.17
N PHE A 4 -1.62 27.17 -7.02
CA PHE A 4 -1.77 26.54 -5.72
C PHE A 4 -0.87 25.30 -5.58
N LEU A 5 -0.44 25.04 -4.35
CA LEU A 5 0.35 23.86 -4.03
C LEU A 5 -0.57 22.72 -3.64
N PHE A 6 -0.37 21.55 -4.25
CA PHE A 6 -1.08 20.33 -3.88
C PHE A 6 -0.09 19.22 -3.57
N THR A 7 -0.33 18.47 -2.49
CA THR A 7 0.60 17.44 -2.01
C THR A 7 -0.06 16.08 -1.96
N SER A 8 0.64 15.07 -2.47
CA SER A 8 0.28 13.67 -2.33
C SER A 8 1.43 12.88 -1.72
N GLU A 9 1.12 11.77 -1.04
CA GLU A 9 2.11 10.87 -0.45
C GLU A 9 1.87 9.41 -0.88
N SER A 10 2.88 8.58 -0.64
CA SER A 10 2.83 7.12 -0.81
C SER A 10 3.75 6.45 0.20
N VAL A 11 3.53 5.16 0.43
CA VAL A 11 4.33 4.34 1.35
C VAL A 11 4.81 3.08 0.62
N ASN A 12 6.01 2.61 0.96
CA ASN A 12 6.58 1.42 0.35
C ASN A 12 5.88 0.14 0.84
N GLU A 13 6.09 -0.98 0.13
CA GLU A 13 5.53 -2.29 0.48
C GLU A 13 5.90 -2.78 1.89
N GLY A 14 6.98 -2.25 2.50
CA GLY A 14 7.38 -2.58 3.87
C GLY A 14 6.77 -1.69 4.95
N HIS A 15 5.94 -0.69 4.61
CA HIS A 15 5.20 0.05 5.63
C HIS A 15 4.26 -0.92 6.36
N PRO A 16 4.16 -0.89 7.71
CA PRO A 16 3.40 -1.89 8.46
C PRO A 16 1.93 -1.99 8.02
N ASP A 17 1.29 -0.87 7.72
CA ASP A 17 -0.10 -0.88 7.22
C ASP A 17 -0.18 -1.52 5.82
N LYS A 18 0.77 -1.23 4.93
CA LYS A 18 0.80 -1.79 3.58
C LYS A 18 1.22 -3.27 3.57
N LEU A 19 2.00 -3.69 4.57
CA LEU A 19 2.28 -5.10 4.85
C LEU A 19 1.00 -5.84 5.21
N CYS A 20 0.17 -5.27 6.10
CA CYS A 20 -1.13 -5.85 6.44
C CYS A 20 -2.03 -5.98 5.20
N ASP A 21 -2.13 -4.94 4.38
CA ASP A 21 -2.91 -5.00 3.12
C ASP A 21 -2.45 -6.16 2.22
N GLN A 22 -1.13 -6.29 1.99
CA GLN A 22 -0.58 -7.33 1.14
C GLN A 22 -0.78 -8.74 1.71
N ILE A 23 -0.76 -8.91 3.03
CA ILE A 23 -1.04 -10.21 3.67
C ILE A 23 -2.52 -10.57 3.51
N SER A 24 -3.42 -9.62 3.78
CA SER A 24 -4.85 -9.80 3.60
C SER A 24 -5.21 -10.17 2.16
N ASP A 25 -4.64 -9.47 1.17
CA ASP A 25 -4.84 -9.78 -0.25
C ASP A 25 -4.19 -11.11 -0.66
N ALA A 26 -3.04 -11.48 -0.10
CA ALA A 26 -2.43 -12.79 -0.37
C ALA A 26 -3.29 -13.95 0.15
N VAL A 27 -3.98 -13.76 1.28
CA VAL A 27 -4.97 -14.73 1.78
C VAL A 27 -6.19 -14.79 0.86
N LEU A 28 -6.69 -13.64 0.39
CA LEU A 28 -7.77 -13.56 -0.60
C LEU A 28 -7.41 -14.32 -1.88
N ASP A 29 -6.23 -14.05 -2.45
CA ASP A 29 -5.75 -14.71 -3.66
C ASP A 29 -5.64 -16.23 -3.49
N ALA A 30 -5.13 -16.69 -2.34
CA ALA A 30 -5.01 -18.12 -2.05
C ALA A 30 -6.38 -18.82 -1.92
N CYS A 31 -7.39 -18.12 -1.39
CA CYS A 31 -8.77 -18.62 -1.35
C CYS A 31 -9.36 -18.69 -2.77
N LEU A 32 -9.29 -17.59 -3.52
CA LEU A 32 -9.88 -17.47 -4.87
C LEU A 32 -9.21 -18.39 -5.91
N ALA A 33 -7.92 -18.68 -5.75
CA ALA A 33 -7.20 -19.61 -6.62
C ALA A 33 -7.73 -21.05 -6.54
N GLN A 34 -8.31 -21.45 -5.41
CA GLN A 34 -8.87 -22.79 -5.20
C GLN A 34 -10.40 -22.81 -5.27
N ASP A 35 -11.05 -21.75 -4.80
CA ASP A 35 -12.51 -21.60 -4.76
C ASP A 35 -12.90 -20.17 -5.17
N PRO A 36 -13.25 -19.94 -6.45
CA PRO A 36 -13.66 -18.62 -6.96
C PRO A 36 -14.89 -18.03 -6.27
N ASP A 37 -15.71 -18.85 -5.60
CA ASP A 37 -16.91 -18.40 -4.90
C ASP A 37 -16.64 -17.99 -3.44
N SER A 38 -15.37 -18.02 -3.01
CA SER A 38 -14.95 -17.67 -1.65
C SER A 38 -15.48 -16.30 -1.22
N LYS A 39 -15.94 -16.22 0.03
CA LYS A 39 -16.26 -14.96 0.71
C LYS A 39 -15.16 -14.70 1.72
N VAL A 40 -14.42 -13.61 1.53
CA VAL A 40 -13.22 -13.31 2.29
C VAL A 40 -13.31 -11.88 2.80
N ALA A 41 -13.33 -11.75 4.13
CA ALA A 41 -13.10 -10.51 4.86
C ALA A 41 -11.90 -10.75 5.79
N CYS A 42 -10.70 -10.77 5.20
CA CYS A 42 -9.45 -11.03 5.91
C CYS A 42 -8.80 -9.72 6.35
N GLU A 43 -8.73 -9.52 7.65
CA GLU A 43 -8.05 -8.40 8.28
C GLU A 43 -6.68 -8.83 8.79
N THR A 44 -5.72 -7.93 8.70
CA THR A 44 -4.36 -8.16 9.22
C THR A 44 -3.95 -7.00 10.10
N CYS A 45 -3.37 -7.30 11.26
CA CYS A 45 -2.64 -6.31 12.05
C CYS A 45 -1.25 -6.81 12.42
N THR A 46 -0.33 -5.88 12.64
CA THR A 46 1.06 -6.20 12.94
C THR A 46 1.62 -5.27 14.01
N LYS A 47 2.54 -5.80 14.82
CA LYS A 47 3.42 -5.03 15.70
C LYS A 47 4.72 -5.80 15.90
N THR A 48 5.58 -5.32 16.80
CA THR A 48 6.85 -5.96 17.10
C THR A 48 6.70 -7.47 17.30
N ASN A 49 7.39 -8.22 16.43
CA ASN A 49 7.50 -9.68 16.45
C ASN A 49 6.14 -10.44 16.35
N MET A 50 5.09 -9.82 15.80
CA MET A 50 3.78 -10.45 15.70
C MET A 50 2.99 -9.98 14.49
N VAL A 51 2.41 -10.93 13.76
CA VAL A 51 1.37 -10.70 12.74
C VAL A 51 0.13 -11.48 13.14
N MET A 52 -1.04 -10.85 13.10
CA MET A 52 -2.32 -11.49 13.35
C MET A 52 -3.22 -11.33 12.13
N VAL A 53 -3.71 -12.45 11.63
CA VAL A 53 -4.77 -12.50 10.62
C VAL A 53 -6.07 -12.88 11.30
N PHE A 54 -7.14 -12.13 11.02
CA PHE A 54 -8.44 -12.28 11.66
C PHE A 54 -9.57 -11.85 10.73
N GLY A 55 -10.82 -12.07 11.13
CA GLY A 55 -12.00 -11.78 10.31
C GLY A 55 -12.70 -13.04 9.85
N GLU A 56 -13.39 -12.96 8.73
CA GLU A 56 -14.41 -13.94 8.35
C GLU A 56 -14.13 -14.51 6.96
N ILE A 57 -13.95 -15.83 6.86
CA ILE A 57 -13.71 -16.52 5.59
C ILE A 57 -14.64 -17.72 5.44
N THR A 58 -15.39 -17.74 4.35
CA THR A 58 -16.19 -18.87 3.90
C THR A 58 -15.65 -19.34 2.56
N THR A 59 -15.00 -20.50 2.54
CA THR A 59 -14.34 -21.06 1.35
C THR A 59 -14.27 -22.59 1.42
N LYS A 60 -14.18 -23.25 0.27
CA LYS A 60 -13.82 -24.67 0.12
C LYS A 60 -12.30 -24.87 0.00
N ALA A 61 -11.53 -23.80 -0.12
CA ALA A 61 -10.08 -23.83 -0.23
C ALA A 61 -9.43 -24.40 1.03
N ASN A 62 -8.34 -25.15 0.87
CA ASN A 62 -7.48 -25.53 1.98
C ASN A 62 -6.29 -24.55 2.01
N VAL A 63 -6.33 -23.61 2.95
CA VAL A 63 -5.40 -22.47 3.01
C VAL A 63 -4.53 -22.58 4.26
N ASP A 64 -3.22 -22.58 4.06
CA ASP A 64 -2.24 -22.45 5.15
C ASP A 64 -1.94 -20.96 5.38
N TYR A 65 -2.76 -20.34 6.24
CA TYR A 65 -2.67 -18.91 6.55
C TYR A 65 -1.29 -18.51 7.10
N GLU A 66 -0.71 -19.35 7.96
CA GLU A 66 0.59 -19.05 8.56
C GLU A 66 1.68 -19.04 7.50
N LYS A 67 1.69 -20.05 6.61
CA LYS A 67 2.65 -20.08 5.50
C LYS A 67 2.53 -18.85 4.60
N ILE A 68 1.30 -18.43 4.28
CA ILE A 68 1.06 -17.22 3.45
C ILE A 68 1.62 -15.98 4.13
N VAL A 69 1.32 -15.77 5.41
CA VAL A 69 1.85 -14.63 6.18
C VAL A 69 3.38 -14.58 6.12
N ARG A 70 4.04 -15.72 6.34
CA ARG A 70 5.51 -15.81 6.34
C ARG A 70 6.08 -15.57 4.95
N ASP A 71 5.49 -16.15 3.91
CA ASP A 71 5.95 -16.00 2.53
C ASP A 71 5.79 -14.56 2.03
N THR A 72 4.69 -13.89 2.37
CA THR A 72 4.47 -12.48 2.04
C THR A 72 5.48 -11.58 2.75
N CYS A 73 5.69 -11.76 4.06
CA CYS A 73 6.73 -11.03 4.81
C CYS A 73 8.12 -11.21 4.20
N ARG A 74 8.49 -12.44 3.85
CA ARG A 74 9.79 -12.78 3.26
C ARG A 74 9.97 -12.15 1.89
N THR A 75 8.93 -12.19 1.05
CA THR A 75 8.94 -11.60 -0.31
C THR A 75 9.12 -10.07 -0.26
N ILE A 76 8.55 -9.43 0.75
CA ILE A 76 8.73 -7.98 0.99
C ILE A 76 10.16 -7.68 1.45
N GLY A 77 10.79 -8.60 2.19
CA GLY A 77 12.18 -8.51 2.62
C GLY A 77 12.37 -8.45 4.14
N PHE A 78 11.36 -8.84 4.91
CA PHE A 78 11.44 -8.98 6.37
C PHE A 78 12.06 -10.34 6.75
N VAL A 79 13.39 -10.39 6.77
CA VAL A 79 14.18 -11.63 6.94
C VAL A 79 15.03 -11.65 8.22
N SER A 80 14.90 -10.63 9.07
CA SER A 80 15.60 -10.55 10.36
C SER A 80 15.02 -9.45 11.25
N ASP A 81 15.19 -9.58 12.57
CA ASP A 81 14.81 -8.54 13.53
C ASP A 81 15.47 -7.19 13.22
N ASP A 82 16.69 -7.21 12.67
CA ASP A 82 17.43 -6.00 12.32
C ASP A 82 16.75 -5.16 11.24
N VAL A 83 15.96 -5.77 10.35
CA VAL A 83 15.18 -5.05 9.34
C VAL A 83 13.76 -4.71 9.80
N GLY A 84 13.41 -5.05 11.05
CA GLY A 84 12.18 -4.66 11.74
C GLY A 84 11.19 -5.80 11.99
N LEU A 85 11.31 -6.91 11.25
CA LEU A 85 10.51 -8.12 11.41
C LEU A 85 11.26 -9.29 10.77
N ASP A 86 11.20 -10.46 11.40
CA ASP A 86 11.73 -11.71 10.88
C ASP A 86 10.57 -12.66 10.52
N ALA A 87 10.39 -12.94 9.22
CA ALA A 87 9.34 -13.81 8.72
C ALA A 87 9.41 -15.25 9.27
N ASP A 88 10.60 -15.74 9.65
CA ASP A 88 10.79 -17.11 10.13
C ASP A 88 10.58 -17.22 11.64
N ASN A 89 10.85 -16.13 12.38
CA ASN A 89 10.80 -16.13 13.85
C ASN A 89 9.61 -15.37 14.45
N CYS A 90 8.88 -14.57 13.65
CA CYS A 90 7.73 -13.83 14.16
C CYS A 90 6.57 -14.74 14.58
N LYS A 91 5.82 -14.26 15.57
CA LYS A 91 4.59 -14.92 16.01
C LYS A 91 3.48 -14.68 14.99
N VAL A 92 2.92 -15.73 14.43
CA VAL A 92 1.73 -15.65 13.59
C VAL A 92 0.52 -16.10 14.39
N LEU A 93 -0.48 -15.24 14.52
CA LEU A 93 -1.75 -15.52 15.18
C LEU A 93 -2.83 -15.65 14.10
N VAL A 94 -3.47 -16.81 14.02
CA VAL A 94 -4.57 -17.06 13.10
C VAL A 94 -5.87 -17.08 13.90
N ASN A 95 -6.73 -16.10 13.67
CA ASN A 95 -8.00 -15.93 14.36
C ASN A 95 -9.15 -15.66 13.38
N ILE A 96 -9.31 -16.59 12.42
CA ILE A 96 -10.29 -16.53 11.35
C ILE A 96 -11.53 -17.35 11.74
N GLU A 97 -12.71 -16.76 11.54
CA GLU A 97 -14.01 -17.42 11.74
C GLU A 97 -14.77 -17.56 10.40
N GLN A 98 -15.90 -18.28 10.41
CA GLN A 98 -16.78 -18.34 9.24
C GLN A 98 -17.70 -17.12 9.19
N GLN A 99 -18.09 -16.69 7.98
CA GLN A 99 -19.02 -15.58 7.82
C GLN A 99 -20.39 -15.86 8.46
N SER A 100 -21.02 -14.82 9.01
CA SER A 100 -22.38 -14.91 9.56
C SER A 100 -23.41 -15.42 8.53
N PRO A 101 -24.25 -16.42 8.88
CA PRO A 101 -25.32 -16.90 8.00
C PRO A 101 -26.31 -15.82 7.56
N ASP A 102 -26.57 -14.82 8.41
CA ASP A 102 -27.51 -13.72 8.11
C ASP A 102 -27.00 -12.83 6.97
N ILE A 103 -25.68 -12.58 6.94
CA ILE A 103 -25.03 -11.84 5.85
C ILE A 103 -25.08 -12.66 4.55
N ALA A 104 -24.75 -13.95 4.63
CA ALA A 104 -24.80 -14.84 3.47
C ALA A 104 -26.22 -14.94 2.86
N GLN A 105 -27.25 -14.91 3.71
CA GLN A 105 -28.65 -14.86 3.28
C GLN A 105 -28.99 -13.52 2.60
N GLY A 106 -28.60 -12.40 3.23
CA GLY A 106 -28.88 -11.05 2.73
C GLY A 106 -28.25 -10.78 1.36
N VAL A 107 -26.98 -11.17 1.18
CA VAL A 107 -26.21 -10.89 -0.03
C VAL A 107 -26.60 -11.82 -1.17
N HIS A 108 -26.31 -13.12 -1.02
CA HIS A 108 -26.40 -14.09 -2.10
C HIS A 108 -27.45 -15.19 -1.84
N GLY A 109 -28.26 -15.06 -0.79
CA GLY A 109 -29.30 -16.05 -0.45
C GLY A 109 -28.73 -17.45 -0.25
N HIS A 110 -27.56 -17.58 0.38
CA HIS A 110 -26.81 -18.84 0.45
C HIS A 110 -26.48 -19.44 -0.94
N LEU A 111 -26.13 -18.57 -1.90
CA LEU A 111 -25.73 -18.91 -3.27
C LEU A 111 -26.89 -19.38 -4.15
N THR A 112 -28.13 -19.03 -3.76
CA THR A 112 -29.35 -19.35 -4.54
C THR A 112 -29.79 -18.22 -5.46
N LYS A 113 -29.32 -16.98 -5.20
CA LYS A 113 -29.64 -15.82 -6.04
C LYS A 113 -28.84 -15.83 -7.33
N ARG A 114 -29.45 -15.36 -8.42
CA ARG A 114 -28.73 -15.09 -9.68
C ARG A 114 -27.81 -13.87 -9.51
N PRO A 115 -26.72 -13.75 -10.29
CA PRO A 115 -25.81 -12.62 -10.19
C PRO A 115 -26.48 -11.23 -10.24
N GLU A 116 -27.53 -11.09 -11.06
CA GLU A 116 -28.29 -9.85 -11.23
C GLU A 116 -29.18 -9.51 -10.02
N GLU A 117 -29.36 -10.46 -9.10
CA GLU A 117 -30.20 -10.37 -7.90
C GLU A 117 -29.38 -10.25 -6.61
N ILE A 118 -28.05 -10.33 -6.71
CA ILE A 118 -27.14 -10.21 -5.57
C ILE A 118 -27.20 -8.76 -5.05
N GLY A 119 -27.48 -8.63 -3.75
CA GLY A 119 -27.46 -7.34 -3.06
C GLY A 119 -26.04 -6.91 -2.70
N ALA A 120 -25.85 -5.64 -2.38
CA ALA A 120 -24.60 -5.17 -1.80
C ALA A 120 -24.30 -5.89 -0.48
N GLY A 121 -23.02 -6.15 -0.21
CA GLY A 121 -22.53 -6.74 1.05
C GLY A 121 -22.74 -5.86 2.27
N ASP A 122 -22.70 -4.54 2.04
CA ASP A 122 -22.89 -3.51 3.06
C ASP A 122 -23.35 -2.21 2.39
N GLN A 123 -23.82 -1.24 3.18
CA GLN A 123 -24.11 0.11 2.74
C GLN A 123 -22.80 0.91 2.52
N GLY A 124 -22.77 1.76 1.49
CA GLY A 124 -21.60 2.59 1.22
C GLY A 124 -21.78 3.55 0.04
N HIS A 125 -20.78 4.41 -0.16
CA HIS A 125 -20.66 5.29 -1.33
C HIS A 125 -19.27 5.14 -1.94
N MET A 126 -19.15 5.28 -3.26
CA MET A 126 -17.90 5.11 -3.99
C MET A 126 -17.64 6.33 -4.88
N PHE A 127 -16.39 6.78 -4.94
CA PHE A 127 -15.95 7.86 -5.82
C PHE A 127 -14.97 7.29 -6.84
N GLY A 128 -15.25 7.55 -8.13
CA GLY A 128 -14.29 7.36 -9.20
C GLY A 128 -13.73 8.71 -9.64
N TYR A 129 -12.43 8.78 -9.91
CA TYR A 129 -11.77 9.98 -10.38
C TYR A 129 -10.81 9.66 -11.53
N ALA A 130 -10.74 10.55 -12.51
CA ALA A 130 -9.79 10.49 -13.61
C ALA A 130 -9.43 11.92 -14.04
N THR A 131 -8.21 12.13 -14.51
CA THR A 131 -7.69 13.43 -14.94
C THR A 131 -6.67 13.24 -16.05
N ASP A 132 -6.61 14.12 -17.04
CA ASP A 132 -5.69 14.01 -18.18
C ASP A 132 -4.28 14.52 -17.90
N GLU A 133 -3.98 14.84 -16.63
CA GLU A 133 -2.65 15.25 -16.16
C GLU A 133 -1.52 14.27 -16.49
N THR A 134 -1.84 12.98 -16.60
CA THR A 134 -0.89 11.91 -16.89
C THR A 134 -1.45 10.90 -17.90
N PRO A 135 -0.60 10.15 -18.63
CA PRO A 135 -1.05 9.09 -19.53
C PRO A 135 -1.89 7.99 -18.86
N GLU A 136 -1.66 7.74 -17.56
CA GLU A 136 -2.39 6.77 -16.75
C GLU A 136 -3.74 7.31 -16.22
N LEU A 137 -4.12 8.53 -16.62
CA LEU A 137 -5.34 9.23 -16.22
C LEU A 137 -5.47 9.51 -14.71
N MET A 138 -4.34 9.69 -14.03
CA MET A 138 -4.23 9.91 -12.59
C MET A 138 -3.59 11.28 -12.25
N PRO A 139 -3.85 11.87 -11.06
CA PRO A 139 -3.22 13.12 -10.64
C PRO A 139 -1.69 13.01 -10.63
N LEU A 140 -0.99 14.02 -11.18
CA LEU A 140 0.47 13.96 -11.31
C LEU A 140 1.18 13.81 -9.95
N SER A 141 0.71 14.53 -8.93
CA SER A 141 1.28 14.47 -7.57
C SER A 141 1.24 13.05 -6.99
N HIS A 142 0.14 12.33 -7.19
CA HIS A 142 -0.04 10.95 -6.75
C HIS A 142 0.84 9.97 -7.56
N VAL A 143 0.86 10.12 -8.89
CA VAL A 143 1.68 9.27 -9.78
C VAL A 143 3.15 9.36 -9.41
N LEU A 144 3.66 10.57 -9.16
CA LEU A 144 5.07 10.78 -8.80
C LEU A 144 5.40 10.19 -7.42
N ALA A 145 4.58 10.45 -6.39
CA ALA A 145 4.80 9.88 -5.07
C ALA A 145 4.84 8.33 -5.11
N THR A 146 3.87 7.73 -5.81
CA THR A 146 3.77 6.27 -5.96
C THR A 146 4.94 5.68 -6.76
N LYS A 147 5.31 6.29 -7.90
CA LYS A 147 6.45 5.83 -8.72
C LYS A 147 7.78 5.91 -7.97
N LEU A 148 7.97 6.91 -7.11
CA LEU A 148 9.15 6.99 -6.25
C LEU A 148 9.22 5.81 -5.28
N GLY A 149 8.12 5.49 -4.60
CA GLY A 149 8.07 4.34 -3.67
C GLY A 149 8.32 3.00 -4.39
N ALA A 150 7.70 2.81 -5.55
CA ALA A 150 7.94 1.64 -6.39
C ALA A 150 9.40 1.52 -6.83
N ARG A 151 10.03 2.63 -7.23
CA ARG A 151 11.44 2.65 -7.63
C ARG A 151 12.37 2.32 -6.45
N LEU A 152 12.06 2.79 -5.24
CA LEU A 152 12.81 2.43 -4.03
C LEU A 152 12.79 0.92 -3.77
N THR A 153 11.62 0.30 -3.88
CA THR A 153 11.48 -1.16 -3.79
C THR A 153 12.30 -1.86 -4.87
N GLU A 154 12.24 -1.40 -6.11
CA GLU A 154 12.96 -2.00 -7.23
C GLU A 154 14.49 -1.98 -7.00
N VAL A 155 15.05 -0.80 -6.68
CA VAL A 155 16.50 -0.65 -6.48
C VAL A 155 17.01 -1.33 -5.20
N ARG A 156 16.13 -1.55 -4.21
CA ARG A 156 16.42 -2.41 -3.06
C ARG A 156 16.50 -3.88 -3.49
N LYS A 157 15.46 -4.39 -4.15
CA LYS A 157 15.33 -5.82 -4.51
C LYS A 157 16.35 -6.26 -5.57
N ASN A 158 16.74 -5.37 -6.49
CA ASN A 158 17.74 -5.69 -7.50
C ASN A 158 19.20 -5.45 -7.05
N GLY A 159 19.42 -5.00 -5.81
CA GLY A 159 20.75 -4.79 -5.25
C GLY A 159 21.49 -3.52 -5.70
N THR A 160 20.86 -2.65 -6.50
CA THR A 160 21.45 -1.34 -6.87
C THR A 160 21.67 -0.45 -5.65
N CYS A 161 20.73 -0.50 -4.70
CA CYS A 161 20.81 0.20 -3.41
C CYS A 161 20.68 -0.84 -2.28
N PRO A 162 21.73 -1.65 -2.03
CA PRO A 162 21.63 -2.82 -1.15
C PRO A 162 21.48 -2.45 0.33
N TRP A 163 21.75 -1.19 0.69
CA TRP A 163 21.54 -0.65 2.04
C TRP A 163 20.06 -0.34 2.34
N LEU A 164 19.16 -0.39 1.36
CA LEU A 164 17.74 -0.10 1.57
C LEU A 164 17.06 -1.18 2.40
N ARG A 165 16.21 -0.75 3.33
CA ARG A 165 15.30 -1.62 4.08
C ARG A 165 13.87 -1.51 3.52
N PRO A 166 12.95 -2.44 3.87
CA PRO A 166 11.62 -2.47 3.27
C PRO A 166 10.73 -1.25 3.54
N ASP A 167 10.77 -0.66 4.74
CA ASP A 167 9.95 0.52 5.08
C ASP A 167 10.45 1.80 4.39
N GLY A 168 9.52 2.64 3.95
CA GLY A 168 9.79 3.91 3.30
C GLY A 168 8.51 4.70 3.02
N LYS A 169 8.65 6.02 2.87
CA LYS A 169 7.57 6.95 2.54
C LYS A 169 8.05 7.96 1.52
N THR A 170 7.17 8.37 0.61
CA THR A 170 7.46 9.38 -0.40
C THR A 170 6.36 10.43 -0.37
N GLN A 171 6.72 11.68 -0.62
CA GLN A 171 5.76 12.78 -0.67
C GLN A 171 6.16 13.73 -1.79
N VAL A 172 5.19 14.22 -2.55
CA VAL A 172 5.40 15.11 -3.68
C VAL A 172 4.40 16.25 -3.60
N THR A 173 4.93 17.47 -3.55
CA THR A 173 4.14 18.70 -3.70
C THR A 173 4.32 19.22 -5.12
N VAL A 174 3.20 19.46 -5.81
CA VAL A 174 3.16 20.00 -7.18
C VAL A 174 2.55 21.39 -7.15
N ASP A 175 3.16 22.31 -7.91
CA ASP A 175 2.63 23.64 -8.16
C ASP A 175 1.66 23.60 -9.36
N ASN A 176 0.39 23.86 -9.11
CA ASN A 176 -0.68 23.78 -10.11
C ASN A 176 -1.11 25.17 -10.52
N VAL A 177 -1.35 25.38 -11.81
CA VAL A 177 -1.95 26.60 -12.33
C VAL A 177 -3.45 26.42 -12.41
N ILE A 178 -4.20 27.35 -11.82
CA ILE A 178 -5.64 27.45 -12.02
C ILE A 178 -5.87 28.08 -13.39
N VAL A 179 -6.53 27.33 -14.27
CA VAL A 179 -7.03 27.86 -15.55
C VAL A 179 -8.53 28.08 -15.39
N GLU A 180 -8.94 29.35 -15.38
CA GLU A 180 -10.35 29.71 -15.46
C GLU A 180 -10.88 29.31 -16.82
N ASN A 181 -11.84 28.38 -16.85
CA ASN A 181 -12.58 28.07 -18.07
C ASN A 181 -13.67 29.13 -18.28
N VAL A 182 -13.89 29.48 -19.55
CA VAL A 182 -14.91 30.43 -19.99
C VAL A 182 -16.29 29.97 -19.50
N ALA A 183 -17.03 30.89 -18.86
CA ALA A 183 -18.41 30.80 -18.34
C ALA A 183 -19.10 29.41 -18.37
N GLY A 184 -19.16 28.74 -17.21
CA GLY A 184 -20.05 27.59 -16.96
C GLY A 184 -19.38 26.25 -16.68
N GLN A 185 -18.05 26.18 -16.67
CA GLN A 185 -17.28 24.99 -16.30
C GLN A 185 -16.49 25.22 -15.01
N TRP A 186 -16.38 24.19 -14.17
CA TRP A 186 -15.54 24.22 -12.97
C TRP A 186 -14.08 24.53 -13.37
N PRO A 187 -13.36 25.35 -12.58
CA PRO A 187 -11.97 25.66 -12.86
C PRO A 187 -11.13 24.39 -12.95
N MET A 188 -10.27 24.31 -13.97
CA MET A 188 -9.40 23.15 -14.21
C MET A 188 -7.99 23.48 -13.70
N ALA A 189 -7.41 22.56 -12.92
CA ALA A 189 -6.02 22.67 -12.48
C ALA A 189 -5.12 22.02 -13.53
N ILE A 190 -4.22 22.79 -14.12
CA ILE A 190 -3.17 22.24 -14.99
C ILE A 190 -1.89 22.14 -14.15
N PRO A 191 -1.35 20.92 -13.94
CA PRO A 191 -0.08 20.77 -13.24
C PRO A 191 1.00 21.43 -14.08
N LYS A 192 1.64 22.44 -13.52
CA LYS A 192 2.85 23.00 -14.11
C LYS A 192 3.99 22.30 -13.39
N LEU A 193 4.83 21.60 -14.13
CA LEU A 193 6.04 21.00 -13.56
C LEU A 193 7.02 22.14 -13.23
N VAL A 194 6.75 22.85 -12.14
CA VAL A 194 7.64 23.88 -11.62
C VAL A 194 8.76 23.16 -10.93
N LYS A 195 9.98 23.31 -11.47
CA LYS A 195 11.25 22.88 -10.87
C LYS A 195 11.52 23.65 -9.57
N ARG A 196 10.72 23.43 -8.53
CA ARG A 196 10.96 23.95 -7.18
C ARG A 196 10.66 22.88 -6.15
N ASP A 197 11.73 22.46 -5.49
CA ASP A 197 11.85 21.88 -4.16
C ASP A 197 10.77 20.83 -3.79
N ILE A 198 11.01 19.57 -4.18
CA ILE A 198 10.14 18.41 -3.94
C ILE A 198 10.67 17.61 -2.73
N PRO A 199 10.04 17.63 -1.55
CA PRO A 199 10.57 16.94 -0.37
C PRO A 199 10.34 15.43 -0.43
N ILE A 200 11.35 14.67 -0.87
CA ILE A 200 11.38 13.21 -0.79
C ILE A 200 12.07 12.77 0.52
N MET A 201 11.37 12.04 1.40
CA MET A 201 11.97 11.40 2.59
C MET A 201 12.66 10.08 2.23
N LEU A 202 13.92 10.16 1.84
CA LEU A 202 14.79 8.99 1.65
C LEU A 202 15.68 8.77 2.87
N LEU A 203 16.09 7.52 3.10
CA LEU A 203 17.12 7.13 4.07
C LEU A 203 18.42 6.93 3.30
N ASN A 204 19.42 7.74 3.64
CA ASN A 204 20.83 7.71 3.21
C ASN A 204 21.11 7.86 1.70
N GLU A 205 21.70 9.01 1.39
CA GLU A 205 22.48 9.41 0.22
C GLU A 205 22.19 8.72 -1.12
N LEU A 206 21.27 9.32 -1.88
CA LEU A 206 21.31 9.32 -3.34
C LEU A 206 20.86 10.70 -3.87
N TYR A 207 21.73 11.33 -4.68
CA TYR A 207 21.54 12.66 -5.26
C TYR A 207 20.57 12.64 -6.44
N ILE A 208 19.33 13.13 -6.30
CA ILE A 208 18.46 13.53 -7.43
C ILE A 208 17.58 14.75 -7.05
N VAL A 209 17.99 15.93 -7.52
CA VAL A 209 17.25 17.23 -7.60
C VAL A 209 16.24 17.52 -6.47
N CYS A 210 16.77 18.18 -5.43
CA CYS A 210 16.13 18.83 -4.29
C CYS A 210 15.31 17.93 -3.36
N LEU A 211 15.99 17.05 -2.60
CA LEU A 211 15.41 16.24 -1.53
C LEU A 211 15.64 16.87 -0.13
N MET A 212 14.62 16.87 0.74
CA MET A 212 14.83 16.79 2.19
C MET A 212 14.92 15.31 2.61
N VAL A 213 16.11 14.73 2.43
CA VAL A 213 16.43 13.37 2.89
C VAL A 213 16.46 13.37 4.43
N ASN A 214 15.60 12.58 5.04
CA ASN A 214 15.66 12.23 6.46
C ASN A 214 15.67 13.42 7.47
N LYS A 215 14.66 14.30 7.39
CA LYS A 215 14.52 15.49 8.25
C LYS A 215 14.44 15.17 9.77
N ILE A 216 14.14 13.92 10.14
CA ILE A 216 13.96 13.46 11.53
C ILE A 216 15.25 12.79 12.08
N GLY A 217 16.34 12.70 11.29
CA GLY A 217 17.57 12.02 11.69
C GLY A 217 17.54 10.50 11.49
N ARG A 218 18.61 9.77 11.84
CA ARG A 218 18.74 8.32 11.56
C ARG A 218 17.52 7.54 12.08
N ARG A 219 16.84 6.81 11.17
CA ARG A 219 15.63 6.02 11.49
C ARG A 219 15.93 4.56 11.90
N SER A 220 17.21 4.20 12.05
CA SER A 220 17.65 2.93 12.64
C SER A 220 17.83 3.09 14.16
N GLY A 221 16.95 2.50 14.96
CA GLY A 221 16.99 2.60 16.43
C GLY A 221 18.15 1.89 17.15
N ARG A 222 19.28 1.63 16.49
CA ARG A 222 20.49 1.04 17.13
C ARG A 222 21.77 1.68 16.57
N GLU A 223 22.76 1.75 17.46
CA GLU A 223 23.97 2.58 17.43
C GLU A 223 24.84 2.51 16.16
N SER A 224 25.68 3.54 16.05
CA SER A 224 26.71 3.77 15.03
C SER A 224 27.59 2.56 14.70
N MET A 225 27.54 2.07 13.46
CA MET A 225 28.75 1.48 12.85
C MET A 225 29.68 2.61 12.40
N PRO A 226 31.00 2.52 12.65
CA PRO A 226 31.97 3.49 12.17
C PRO A 226 32.02 3.49 10.65
N LEU A 227 32.21 4.68 10.07
CA LEU A 227 32.55 4.84 8.68
C LEU A 227 33.83 4.04 8.41
N ALA A 228 33.77 3.10 7.46
CA ALA A 228 34.99 2.54 6.89
C ALA A 228 35.67 3.64 6.07
N GLU A 229 36.93 3.91 6.40
CA GLU A 229 37.86 4.78 5.64
C GLU A 229 38.09 4.27 4.22
#